data_AF-A0A9C9EPT2-F1
#
_entry.id   AF-A0A9C9EPT2-F1
#
_cell.length_a   1.000
_cell.length_b   1.000
_cell.length_c   1.000
_cell.angle_alpha   90.00
_cell.angle_beta   90.00
_cell.angle_gamma   90.00
#
_symmetry.space_group_name_H-M   'P 1'
#
loop_
_entity.id
_entity.type
_entity.pdbx_description
1 polymer ?
#
loop_
_entity_poly.entity_id
_entity_poly.type
_entity_poly.pdbx_seq_one_letter_code
_entity_poly.pdbx_strand_id
1 'polypeptide(L)'
;MVDIDFSLLLPELILIGGAFFIIALDLIFRRRVTWLLLPVSVLIVAFAMYVAIDLAGTVASTVMNTFVVDTFSIVMKVIIMLATIFILMLTDGYKPLGNAHQGEFVGLILLASSAMCFMVSAGDMVMLYVAIEFTSIISYILVGYLRRNPLSIEAGIKYFLFGAVSSAIMLFGMSLLYVLTATTNLGGIVEGIMHGAVNPIIVLISVSLFMVGLAFKMGAVPMHLWVPDVYQGAPTPITAYISVASKTAGVAAFLRIAFWFAPMLDVASGEWVNILSFVSMASMVLGTVIGILQNNLKRLLAYSAISHIGFIIIGVIVGQEVGMIAVVYYMVAYLFMTMGAFAIVIMVADATGGYELNDYVML
;
A
#
# COMPACT_ATOMS: atom_id res chain seq x y z
N MET A 1 19.93 -0.41 29.05
CA MET A 1 18.50 -0.41 28.66
C MET A 1 18.46 0.17 27.26
N VAL A 2 17.69 -0.41 26.33
CA VAL A 2 17.50 0.21 25.02
C VAL A 2 16.59 1.41 25.25
N ASP A 3 17.12 2.63 25.09
CA ASP A 3 16.30 3.83 25.17
C ASP A 3 15.36 3.84 23.96
N ILE A 4 14.08 3.61 24.21
CA ILE A 4 13.05 3.64 23.18
C ILE A 4 12.60 5.08 23.05
N ASP A 5 13.01 5.72 21.96
CA ASP A 5 12.49 7.03 21.61
C ASP A 5 11.10 6.88 20.97
N PHE A 6 10.07 7.15 21.78
CA PHE A 6 8.67 7.10 21.34
C PHE A 6 8.29 8.29 20.45
N SER A 7 9.10 9.34 20.39
CA SER A 7 8.80 10.53 19.57
C SER A 7 8.72 10.20 18.08
N LEU A 8 9.54 9.23 17.63
CA LEU A 8 9.58 8.77 16.24
C LEU A 8 8.31 8.04 15.79
N LEU A 9 7.53 7.50 16.74
CA LEU A 9 6.30 6.75 16.49
C LEU A 9 5.03 7.61 16.61
N LEU A 10 5.17 8.90 16.94
CA LEU A 10 4.04 9.79 17.19
C LEU A 10 3.05 9.85 16.02
N PRO A 11 3.47 9.97 14.74
CA PRO A 11 2.51 10.02 13.63
C PRO A 11 1.61 8.78 13.58
N GLU A 12 2.18 7.59 13.75
CA GLU A 12 1.48 6.31 13.73
C GLU A 12 0.54 6.16 14.94
N LEU A 13 1.00 6.59 16.12
CA LEU A 13 0.22 6.54 17.36
C LEU A 13 -0.96 7.52 17.34
N ILE A 14 -0.81 8.70 16.73
CA ILE A 14 -1.90 9.65 16.52
C ILE A 14 -2.99 9.03 15.64
N LEU A 15 -2.61 8.34 14.55
CA LEU A 15 -3.57 7.66 13.68
C LEU A 15 -4.29 6.52 14.40
N ILE A 16 -3.58 5.71 15.19
CA ILE A 16 -4.17 4.61 15.98
C ILE A 16 -5.12 5.16 17.05
N GLY A 17 -4.66 6.13 17.86
CA GLY A 17 -5.46 6.77 18.88
C GLY A 17 -6.69 7.46 18.29
N GLY A 18 -6.52 8.12 17.16
CA GLY A 18 -7.60 8.73 16.38
C GLY A 18 -8.62 7.72 15.87
N ALA A 19 -8.19 6.55 15.39
CA ALA A 19 -9.09 5.48 14.97
C ALA A 19 -9.99 5.00 16.12
N PHE A 20 -9.39 4.68 17.27
CA PHE A 20 -10.14 4.26 18.45
C PHE A 20 -11.04 5.38 18.99
N PHE A 21 -10.58 6.63 18.94
CA PHE A 21 -11.37 7.79 19.32
C PHE A 21 -12.61 7.95 18.45
N ILE A 22 -12.47 7.86 17.12
CA ILE A 22 -13.60 7.94 16.18
C ILE A 22 -14.60 6.80 16.40
N ILE A 23 -14.11 5.57 16.59
CA ILE A 23 -14.97 4.40 16.87
C ILE A 23 -15.72 4.60 18.20
N ALA A 24 -15.03 5.07 19.25
CA ALA A 24 -15.65 5.33 20.54
C ALA A 24 -16.69 6.45 20.48
N LEU A 25 -16.41 7.53 19.74
CA LEU A 25 -17.36 8.62 19.52
C LEU A 25 -18.64 8.14 18.84
N ASP A 26 -18.51 7.34 17.78
CA ASP A 26 -19.68 6.78 17.08
C ASP A 26 -20.45 5.81 17.98
N LEU A 27 -19.76 4.99 18.78
CA LEU A 27 -20.42 4.05 19.71
C LEU A 27 -21.22 4.77 20.81
N ILE A 28 -20.64 5.82 21.40
CA ILE A 28 -21.24 6.54 22.54
C ILE A 28 -22.37 7.46 22.08
N PHE A 29 -22.14 8.25 21.03
CA PHE A 29 -23.06 9.30 20.61
C PHE A 29 -23.95 8.89 19.42
N ARG A 30 -23.65 7.76 18.77
CA ARG A 30 -24.40 7.18 17.64
C ARG A 30 -24.71 8.25 16.58
N ARG A 31 -25.94 8.22 16.05
CA ARG A 31 -26.46 9.09 14.98
C ARG A 31 -26.43 10.60 15.28
N ARG A 32 -26.10 11.06 16.49
CA ARG A 32 -26.02 12.51 16.78
C ARG A 32 -24.78 13.19 16.24
N VAL A 33 -23.67 12.45 16.07
CA VAL A 33 -22.35 13.03 15.73
C VAL A 33 -21.79 12.53 14.40
N THR A 34 -22.57 11.81 13.59
CA THR A 34 -22.08 11.20 12.33
C THR A 34 -21.49 12.24 11.37
N TRP A 35 -22.08 13.43 11.30
CA TRP A 35 -21.58 14.54 10.50
C TRP A 35 -20.22 15.10 10.96
N LEU A 36 -19.81 14.83 12.20
CA LEU A 36 -18.51 15.26 12.74
C LEU A 36 -17.39 14.23 12.51
N LEU A 37 -17.70 12.97 12.23
CA LEU A 37 -16.68 11.91 12.16
C LEU A 37 -15.66 12.16 11.05
N LEU A 38 -16.14 12.54 9.85
CA LEU A 38 -15.28 12.83 8.70
C LEU A 38 -14.39 14.08 8.91
N PRO A 39 -14.91 15.27 9.28
CA PRO A 39 -14.03 16.43 9.49
C PRO A 39 -13.04 16.21 10.64
N VAL A 40 -13.44 15.55 11.73
CA VAL A 40 -12.52 15.24 12.85
C VAL A 40 -11.43 14.27 12.41
N SER A 41 -11.75 13.22 11.64
CA SER A 41 -10.74 12.30 11.09
C SER A 41 -9.78 12.98 10.13
N VAL A 42 -10.24 13.91 9.28
CA VAL A 42 -9.36 14.72 8.44
C VAL A 42 -8.39 15.55 9.29
N LEU A 43 -8.87 16.18 10.38
CA LEU A 43 -8.02 16.93 11.30
C LEU A 43 -6.98 16.03 12.00
N ILE A 44 -7.37 14.82 12.40
CA ILE A 44 -6.45 13.83 13.00
C ILE A 44 -5.34 13.48 12.02
N VAL A 45 -5.67 13.18 10.75
CA VAL A 45 -4.67 12.84 9.73
C VAL A 45 -3.79 14.05 9.40
N ALA A 46 -4.37 15.24 9.30
CA ALA A 46 -3.62 16.47 9.07
C ALA A 46 -2.62 16.75 10.22
N PHE A 47 -3.03 16.50 11.46
CA PHE A 47 -2.14 16.63 12.62
C PHE A 47 -1.03 15.57 12.62
N ALA A 48 -1.35 14.30 12.34
CA ALA A 48 -0.34 13.25 12.19
C ALA A 48 0.67 13.57 11.07
N MET A 49 0.20 14.13 9.96
CA MET A 49 1.02 14.57 8.84
C MET A 49 1.92 15.74 9.21
N TYR A 50 1.40 16.73 9.95
CA TYR A 50 2.21 17.82 10.48
C TYR A 50 3.34 17.30 11.37
N VAL A 51 3.04 16.39 12.31
CA VAL A 51 4.05 15.78 13.19
C VAL A 51 5.07 14.96 12.38
N ALA A 52 4.65 14.24 11.33
CA ALA A 52 5.57 13.52 10.46
C ALA A 52 6.52 14.47 9.70
N ILE A 53 6.04 15.64 9.27
CA ILE A 53 6.85 16.66 8.60
C ILE A 53 7.79 17.35 9.58
N ASP A 54 7.40 17.53 10.84
CA ASP A 54 8.27 18.10 11.88
C ASP A 54 9.50 17.21 12.16
N LEU A 55 9.36 15.91 11.94
CA LEU A 55 10.47 14.95 11.97
C LEU A 55 11.37 15.03 10.72
N ALA A 56 11.06 15.87 9.72
CA ALA A 56 11.88 15.97 8.52
C ALA A 56 13.31 16.46 8.82
N GLY A 57 14.29 15.83 8.20
CA GLY A 57 15.71 16.08 8.47
C GLY A 57 16.28 15.28 9.64
N THR A 58 15.44 14.54 10.39
CA THR A 58 15.92 13.52 11.30
C THR A 58 16.30 12.25 10.53
N VAL A 59 17.45 11.69 10.86
CA VAL A 59 17.84 10.32 10.47
C VAL A 59 18.04 9.57 11.76
N ALA A 60 17.01 8.83 12.17
CA ALA A 60 16.98 8.16 13.45
C ALA A 60 16.31 6.80 13.32
N SER A 61 16.68 5.89 14.20
CA SER A 61 16.08 4.58 14.32
C SER A 61 15.78 4.29 15.78
N THR A 62 14.72 3.53 16.03
CA THR A 62 14.32 3.10 17.37
C THR A 62 14.09 1.59 17.41
N VAL A 63 14.04 1.05 18.63
CA VAL A 63 13.80 -0.38 18.91
C VAL A 63 14.75 -1.26 18.08
N MET A 64 16.06 -1.13 18.34
CA MET A 64 17.10 -1.95 17.68
C MET A 64 17.05 -1.91 16.14
N ASN A 65 16.91 -0.72 15.54
CA ASN A 65 16.82 -0.52 14.08
C ASN A 65 15.62 -1.21 13.41
N THR A 66 14.59 -1.61 14.16
CA THR A 66 13.38 -2.20 13.58
C THR A 66 12.48 -1.14 12.93
N PHE A 67 12.44 0.08 13.49
CA PHE A 67 11.73 1.23 12.93
C PHE A 67 12.72 2.34 12.59
N VAL A 68 12.69 2.78 11.34
CA VAL A 68 13.64 3.76 10.80
C VAL A 68 12.89 4.95 10.25
N VAL A 69 13.26 6.15 10.71
CA VAL A 69 12.78 7.43 10.23
C VAL A 69 13.91 8.11 9.45
N ASP A 70 13.65 8.29 8.17
CA ASP A 70 14.50 8.98 7.20
C ASP A 70 13.64 9.82 6.25
N THR A 71 14.27 10.70 5.47
CA THR A 71 13.58 11.58 4.52
C THR A 71 12.66 10.80 3.56
N PHE A 72 13.08 9.61 3.11
CA PHE A 72 12.28 8.77 2.23
C PHE A 72 10.99 8.29 2.92
N SER A 73 11.11 7.80 4.15
CA SER A 73 9.97 7.33 4.93
C SER A 73 8.96 8.45 5.16
N ILE A 74 9.43 9.66 5.46
CA ILE A 74 8.59 10.82 5.72
C ILE A 74 7.83 11.20 4.45
N VAL A 75 8.51 11.31 3.31
CA VAL A 75 7.86 11.65 2.03
C VAL A 75 6.80 10.62 1.66
N MET A 76 7.09 9.32 1.78
CA MET A 76 6.12 8.27 1.46
C MET A 76 4.94 8.25 2.44
N LYS A 77 5.18 8.51 3.74
CA LYS A 77 4.10 8.69 4.74
C LYS A 77 3.20 9.87 4.40
N VAL A 78 3.77 11.00 3.99
CA VAL A 78 3.00 12.18 3.57
C VAL A 78 2.10 11.84 2.37
N ILE A 79 2.60 11.10 1.37
CA ILE A 79 1.76 10.64 0.24
C ILE A 79 0.61 9.76 0.73
N ILE A 80 0.86 8.82 1.65
CA ILE A 80 -0.17 7.94 2.24
C ILE A 80 -1.20 8.75 3.04
N MET A 81 -0.77 9.72 3.83
CA MET A 81 -1.65 10.57 4.64
C MET A 81 -2.48 11.52 3.77
N LEU A 82 -1.90 12.10 2.72
CA LEU A 82 -2.64 12.88 1.71
C LEU A 82 -3.67 12.01 0.99
N ALA A 83 -3.30 10.80 0.57
CA ALA A 83 -4.25 9.84 0.01
C ALA A 83 -5.38 9.54 1.00
N THR A 84 -5.06 9.36 2.27
CA THR A 84 -6.05 9.11 3.34
C THR A 84 -7.02 10.30 3.46
N ILE A 85 -6.53 11.54 3.46
CA ILE A 85 -7.37 12.75 3.48
C ILE A 85 -8.33 12.78 2.28
N PHE A 86 -7.82 12.56 1.06
CA PHE A 86 -8.67 12.55 -0.13
C PHE A 86 -9.76 11.47 -0.06
N ILE A 87 -9.45 10.29 0.45
CA ILE A 87 -10.45 9.23 0.60
C ILE A 87 -11.51 9.56 1.64
N LEU A 88 -11.14 10.18 2.76
CA LEU A 88 -12.11 10.65 3.75
C LEU A 88 -13.06 11.68 3.13
N MET A 89 -12.55 12.58 2.28
CA MET A 89 -13.39 13.55 1.55
C MET A 89 -14.29 12.87 0.51
N LEU A 90 -13.77 11.90 -0.25
CA LEU A 90 -14.56 11.14 -1.24
C LEU A 90 -15.63 10.23 -0.61
N THR A 91 -15.45 9.88 0.67
CA THR A 91 -16.40 9.03 1.40
C THR A 91 -17.72 9.77 1.71
N ASP A 92 -17.68 11.09 1.94
CA ASP A 92 -18.86 11.89 2.31
C ASP A 92 -19.97 11.85 1.25
N GLY A 93 -19.58 11.86 -0.03
CA GLY A 93 -20.51 11.84 -1.17
C GLY A 93 -21.04 10.45 -1.55
N TYR A 94 -20.41 9.37 -1.08
CA TYR A 94 -20.62 8.03 -1.63
C TYR A 94 -21.91 7.37 -1.10
N LYS A 95 -23.00 7.47 -1.88
CA LYS A 95 -24.35 7.01 -1.51
C LYS A 95 -24.45 5.54 -1.07
N PRO A 96 -23.74 4.57 -1.70
CA PRO A 96 -23.89 3.16 -1.35
C PRO A 96 -23.45 2.80 0.08
N LEU A 97 -22.59 3.60 0.71
CA LEU A 97 -22.17 3.39 2.09
C LEU A 97 -23.29 3.75 3.08
N GLY A 98 -24.08 4.76 2.75
CA GLY A 98 -25.10 5.33 3.65
C GLY A 98 -24.51 5.89 4.96
N ASN A 99 -25.40 6.15 5.93
CA ASN A 99 -25.04 6.78 7.21
C ASN A 99 -24.81 5.78 8.36
N ALA A 100 -24.94 4.47 8.11
CA ALA A 100 -24.81 3.46 9.15
C ALA A 100 -23.35 2.96 9.22
N HIS A 101 -22.77 2.95 10.43
CA HIS A 101 -21.40 2.47 10.71
C HIS A 101 -20.29 3.32 10.06
N GLN A 102 -20.47 4.63 9.97
CA GLN A 102 -19.43 5.53 9.46
C GLN A 102 -18.19 5.56 10.38
N GLY A 103 -18.36 5.41 11.70
CA GLY A 103 -17.23 5.38 12.63
C GLY A 103 -16.32 4.17 12.46
N GLU A 104 -16.89 2.98 12.26
CA GLU A 104 -16.13 1.76 11.98
C GLU A 104 -15.36 1.87 10.66
N PHE A 105 -16.03 2.33 9.59
CA PHE A 105 -15.42 2.52 8.28
C PHE A 105 -14.23 3.47 8.32
N VAL A 106 -14.41 4.65 8.93
CA VAL A 106 -13.36 5.67 9.08
C VAL A 106 -12.25 5.18 10.01
N GLY A 107 -12.60 4.53 11.12
CA GLY A 107 -11.62 3.95 12.04
C GLY A 107 -10.72 2.91 11.36
N LEU A 108 -11.29 2.04 10.52
CA LEU A 108 -10.53 1.09 9.72
C LEU A 108 -9.59 1.79 8.72
N ILE A 109 -10.03 2.86 8.06
CA ILE A 109 -9.17 3.66 7.17
C ILE A 109 -7.97 4.24 7.93
N LEU A 110 -8.20 4.80 9.14
CA LEU A 110 -7.13 5.36 9.98
C LEU A 110 -6.15 4.28 10.45
N LEU A 111 -6.64 3.11 10.87
CA LEU A 111 -5.79 1.97 11.23
C LEU A 111 -4.97 1.47 10.04
N ALA A 112 -5.57 1.38 8.86
CA ALA A 112 -4.86 1.01 7.63
C ALA A 112 -3.76 2.03 7.29
N SER A 113 -4.05 3.33 7.44
CA SER A 113 -3.07 4.40 7.23
C SER A 113 -1.87 4.28 8.17
N SER A 114 -2.13 4.01 9.46
CA SER A 114 -1.07 3.75 10.44
C SER A 114 -0.23 2.52 10.07
N ALA A 115 -0.88 1.41 9.73
CA ALA A 115 -0.23 0.17 9.30
C ALA A 115 0.68 0.39 8.07
N MET A 116 0.21 1.18 7.10
CA MET A 116 1.00 1.57 5.94
C MET A 116 2.20 2.45 6.32
N CYS A 117 2.06 3.37 7.28
CA CYS A 117 3.18 4.19 7.78
C CYS A 117 4.26 3.34 8.50
N PHE A 118 3.85 2.33 9.27
CA PHE A 118 4.76 1.32 9.81
C PHE A 118 5.48 0.55 8.70
N MET A 119 4.76 0.14 7.65
CA MET A 119 5.32 -0.60 6.52
C MET A 119 6.44 0.19 5.82
N VAL A 120 6.22 1.48 5.60
CA VAL A 120 7.22 2.38 4.98
C VAL A 120 8.49 2.50 5.83
N SER A 121 8.36 2.43 7.15
CA SER A 121 9.45 2.66 8.11
C SER A 121 10.15 1.39 8.57
N ALA A 122 9.72 0.22 8.07
CA ALA A 122 10.23 -1.06 8.55
C ALA A 122 11.71 -1.23 8.18
N GLY A 123 12.56 -1.34 9.21
CA GLY A 123 13.98 -1.71 9.13
C GLY A 123 14.24 -3.19 9.42
N ASP A 124 13.19 -3.94 9.76
CA ASP A 124 13.22 -5.36 10.09
C ASP A 124 12.13 -6.12 9.33
N MET A 125 12.42 -7.35 8.90
CA MET A 125 11.50 -8.18 8.13
C MET A 125 10.21 -8.53 8.87
N VAL A 126 10.28 -8.75 10.18
CA VAL A 126 9.11 -9.07 11.01
C VAL A 126 8.21 -7.85 11.12
N MET A 127 8.79 -6.66 11.35
CA MET A 127 8.01 -5.42 11.36
C MET A 127 7.34 -5.19 10.02
N LEU A 128 8.07 -5.40 8.93
CA LEU A 128 7.52 -5.28 7.59
C LEU A 128 6.37 -6.27 7.36
N TYR A 129 6.56 -7.54 7.70
CA TYR A 129 5.54 -8.58 7.55
C TYR A 129 4.28 -8.24 8.33
N VAL A 130 4.42 -7.86 9.60
CA VAL A 130 3.29 -7.48 10.46
C VAL A 130 2.57 -6.25 9.90
N ALA A 131 3.30 -5.25 9.42
CA ALA A 131 2.69 -4.06 8.82
C ALA A 131 1.95 -4.38 7.51
N ILE A 132 2.50 -5.27 6.67
CA ILE A 132 1.85 -5.78 5.45
C ILE A 132 0.56 -6.52 5.79
N GLU A 133 0.62 -7.48 6.71
CA GLU A 133 -0.52 -8.28 7.11
C GLU A 133 -1.60 -7.44 7.77
N PHE A 134 -1.23 -6.52 8.67
CA PHE A 134 -2.20 -5.66 9.34
C PHE A 134 -2.92 -4.75 8.32
N THR A 135 -2.17 -4.16 7.38
CA THR A 135 -2.77 -3.42 6.26
C THR A 135 -3.68 -4.31 5.41
N SER A 136 -3.24 -5.54 5.11
CA SER A 136 -3.97 -6.50 4.27
C SER A 136 -5.31 -6.91 4.89
N ILE A 137 -5.31 -7.30 6.16
CA ILE A 137 -6.52 -7.71 6.89
C ILE A 137 -7.56 -6.59 6.87
N ILE A 138 -7.14 -5.36 7.15
CA ILE A 138 -8.04 -4.20 7.12
C ILE A 138 -8.57 -3.97 5.71
N SER A 139 -7.71 -4.02 4.68
CA SER A 139 -8.13 -3.87 3.30
C SER A 139 -9.12 -4.95 2.85
N TYR A 140 -8.98 -6.21 3.30
CA TYR A 140 -9.95 -7.27 3.00
C TYR A 140 -11.33 -6.95 3.57
N ILE A 141 -11.37 -6.44 4.81
CA ILE A 141 -12.60 -6.00 5.48
C ILE A 141 -13.23 -4.82 4.72
N LEU A 142 -12.44 -3.82 4.35
CA LEU A 142 -12.91 -2.64 3.63
C LEU A 142 -13.41 -2.96 2.22
N VAL A 143 -12.78 -3.90 1.51
CA VAL A 143 -13.23 -4.35 0.18
C VAL A 143 -14.57 -5.08 0.28
N GLY A 144 -14.75 -5.92 1.29
CA GLY A 144 -15.99 -6.66 1.58
C GLY A 144 -17.03 -5.87 2.38
N TYR A 145 -16.88 -4.55 2.52
CA TYR A 145 -17.68 -3.77 3.47
C TYR A 145 -19.17 -3.73 3.13
N LEU A 146 -19.52 -3.73 1.85
CA LEU A 146 -20.92 -3.70 1.39
C LEU A 146 -21.52 -5.12 1.42
N ARG A 147 -21.86 -5.60 2.61
CA ARG A 147 -22.38 -6.97 2.88
C ARG A 147 -23.66 -7.36 2.14
N ARG A 148 -24.35 -6.42 1.50
CA ARG A 148 -25.55 -6.69 0.67
C ARG A 148 -25.24 -6.77 -0.82
N ASN A 149 -24.02 -6.39 -1.22
CA ASN A 149 -23.57 -6.45 -2.60
C ASN A 149 -22.74 -7.73 -2.79
N PRO A 150 -23.22 -8.71 -3.58
CA PRO A 150 -22.50 -9.96 -3.81
C PRO A 150 -21.13 -9.74 -4.47
N LEU A 151 -20.98 -8.72 -5.33
CA LEU A 151 -19.69 -8.39 -5.95
C LEU A 151 -18.65 -7.91 -4.93
N SER A 152 -19.08 -7.16 -3.90
CA SER A 152 -18.19 -6.70 -2.82
C SER A 152 -17.74 -7.88 -1.95
N ILE A 153 -18.65 -8.81 -1.65
CA ILE A 153 -18.32 -10.03 -0.90
C ILE A 153 -17.33 -10.90 -1.69
N GLU A 154 -17.63 -11.16 -2.96
CA GLU A 154 -16.77 -11.96 -3.84
C GLU A 154 -15.38 -11.33 -3.96
N ALA A 155 -15.30 -10.01 -4.19
CA ALA A 155 -14.05 -9.27 -4.21
C ALA A 155 -13.27 -9.41 -2.90
N GLY A 156 -13.93 -9.27 -1.75
CA GLY A 156 -13.28 -9.41 -0.44
C GLY A 156 -12.67 -10.79 -0.23
N ILE A 157 -13.41 -11.86 -0.58
CA ILE A 157 -12.94 -13.24 -0.49
C ILE A 157 -11.79 -13.51 -1.47
N LYS A 158 -11.92 -13.08 -2.73
CA LYS A 158 -10.84 -13.20 -3.72
C LYS A 158 -9.57 -12.50 -3.24
N TYR A 159 -9.72 -11.27 -2.73
CA TYR A 159 -8.58 -10.51 -2.24
C TYR A 159 -7.86 -11.22 -1.10
N PHE A 160 -8.63 -11.71 -0.13
CA PHE A 160 -8.12 -12.48 1.00
C PHE A 160 -7.40 -13.75 0.55
N LEU A 161 -8.00 -14.55 -0.34
CA LEU A 161 -7.41 -15.82 -0.80
C LEU A 161 -6.10 -15.62 -1.55
N PHE A 162 -6.07 -14.70 -2.53
CA PHE A 162 -4.82 -14.40 -3.24
C PHE A 162 -3.77 -13.82 -2.29
N GLY A 163 -4.17 -12.95 -1.37
CA GLY A 163 -3.26 -12.35 -0.42
C GLY A 163 -2.70 -13.33 0.62
N ALA A 164 -3.50 -14.27 1.11
CA ALA A 164 -3.04 -15.31 2.03
C ALA A 164 -1.99 -16.22 1.36
N VAL A 165 -2.20 -16.59 0.09
CA VAL A 165 -1.21 -17.40 -0.66
C VAL A 165 0.07 -16.61 -0.90
N SER A 166 -0.02 -15.36 -1.37
CA SER A 166 1.16 -14.51 -1.56
C SER A 166 1.90 -14.22 -0.26
N SER A 167 1.18 -14.05 0.85
CA SER A 167 1.77 -13.89 2.19
C SER A 167 2.51 -15.13 2.65
N ALA A 168 1.95 -16.33 2.45
CA ALA A 168 2.62 -17.59 2.79
C ALA A 168 3.92 -17.78 1.99
N ILE A 169 3.91 -17.47 0.69
CA ILE A 169 5.10 -17.53 -0.17
C ILE A 169 6.15 -16.52 0.31
N MET A 170 5.72 -15.29 0.62
CA MET A 170 6.58 -14.24 1.16
C MET A 170 7.23 -14.67 2.47
N LEU A 171 6.44 -15.16 3.42
CA LEU A 171 6.91 -15.60 4.73
C LEU A 171 7.89 -16.79 4.60
N PHE A 172 7.68 -17.68 3.63
CA PHE A 172 8.62 -18.76 3.34
C PHE A 172 9.97 -18.20 2.85
N GLY A 173 9.98 -17.27 1.90
CA GLY A 173 11.19 -16.57 1.47
C GLY A 173 11.89 -15.84 2.63
N MET A 174 11.10 -15.20 3.50
CA MET A 174 11.60 -14.53 4.69
C MET A 174 12.28 -15.51 5.66
N SER A 175 11.66 -16.68 5.88
CA SER A 175 12.21 -17.71 6.76
C SER A 175 13.54 -18.27 6.26
N LEU A 176 13.71 -18.41 4.94
CA LEU A 176 14.97 -18.86 4.35
C LEU A 176 16.08 -17.83 4.59
N LEU A 177 15.81 -16.53 4.39
CA LEU A 177 16.79 -15.47 4.70
C LEU A 177 17.21 -15.49 6.18
N TYR A 178 16.26 -15.71 7.09
CA TYR A 178 16.56 -15.86 8.50
C TYR A 178 17.45 -17.08 8.78
N VAL A 179 17.18 -18.23 8.18
CA VAL A 179 18.02 -19.44 8.34
C VAL A 179 19.45 -19.20 7.85
N LEU A 180 19.63 -18.43 6.78
CA LEU A 180 20.95 -18.15 6.20
C LEU A 180 21.76 -17.14 7.02
N THR A 181 21.11 -16.23 7.74
CA THR A 181 21.77 -15.06 8.37
C THR A 181 21.60 -14.97 9.88
N ALA A 182 20.70 -15.75 10.46
CA ALA A 182 20.33 -15.76 11.88
C ALA A 182 19.83 -14.40 12.43
N THR A 183 19.35 -13.52 11.55
CA THR A 183 18.81 -12.21 11.94
C THR A 183 17.63 -11.82 11.05
N THR A 184 16.73 -11.00 11.60
CA THR A 184 15.57 -10.44 10.90
C THR A 184 15.77 -8.99 10.48
N ASN A 185 16.83 -8.36 11.01
CA ASN A 185 17.17 -6.98 10.68
C ASN A 185 17.68 -6.89 9.25
N LEU A 186 17.12 -5.98 8.44
CA LEU A 186 17.46 -5.87 7.02
C LEU A 186 18.95 -5.60 6.79
N GLY A 187 19.58 -4.75 7.62
CA GLY A 187 21.01 -4.49 7.53
C GLY A 187 21.86 -5.69 7.92
N GLY A 188 21.49 -6.39 8.99
CA GLY A 188 22.17 -7.61 9.42
C GLY A 188 22.09 -8.76 8.41
N ILE A 189 20.96 -8.89 7.70
CA ILE A 189 20.83 -9.84 6.61
C ILE A 189 21.78 -9.49 5.48
N VAL A 190 21.91 -8.18 5.20
CA VAL A 190 22.77 -7.71 4.13
C VAL A 190 24.23 -8.07 4.42
N GLU A 191 24.68 -7.75 5.63
CA GLU A 191 26.01 -8.08 6.11
C GLU A 191 26.27 -9.59 6.14
N GLY A 192 25.30 -10.38 6.64
CA GLY A 192 25.42 -11.83 6.79
C GLY A 192 25.55 -12.58 5.47
N ILE A 193 24.89 -12.12 4.41
CA ILE A 193 25.04 -12.71 3.07
C ILE A 193 26.33 -12.25 2.38
N MET A 194 26.74 -10.98 2.56
CA MET A 194 27.96 -10.45 1.90
C MET A 194 29.25 -11.02 2.49
N HIS A 195 29.28 -11.27 3.80
CA HIS A 195 30.46 -11.81 4.48
C HIS A 195 30.36 -13.30 4.80
N GLY A 196 29.16 -13.88 4.70
CA GLY A 196 28.94 -15.30 4.91
C GLY A 196 29.28 -16.13 3.67
N ALA A 197 29.71 -17.38 3.88
CA ALA A 197 29.83 -18.38 2.82
C ALA A 197 28.43 -18.93 2.46
N VAL A 198 27.55 -18.07 1.95
CA VAL A 198 26.16 -18.41 1.63
C VAL A 198 26.03 -18.75 0.14
N ASN A 199 25.24 -19.77 -0.19
CA ASN A 199 25.01 -20.14 -1.59
C ASN A 199 24.18 -19.06 -2.32
N PRO A 200 24.71 -18.42 -3.38
CA PRO A 200 24.01 -17.33 -4.09
C PRO A 200 22.66 -17.73 -4.69
N ILE A 201 22.50 -18.99 -5.10
CA ILE A 201 21.25 -19.50 -5.68
C ILE A 201 20.15 -19.53 -4.61
N ILE A 202 20.50 -19.94 -3.39
CA ILE A 202 19.53 -19.99 -2.28
C ILE A 202 19.13 -18.56 -1.89
N VAL A 203 20.07 -17.62 -1.89
CA VAL A 203 19.77 -16.20 -1.67
C VAL A 203 18.81 -15.67 -2.74
N LEU A 204 19.09 -15.92 -4.02
CA LEU A 204 18.23 -15.49 -5.12
C LEU A 204 16.80 -16.05 -4.99
N ILE A 205 16.66 -17.34 -4.66
CA ILE A 205 15.35 -17.98 -4.42
C ILE A 205 14.65 -17.30 -3.23
N SER A 206 15.36 -17.08 -2.12
CA SER A 206 14.79 -16.52 -0.89
C SER A 206 14.28 -15.09 -1.10
N VAL A 207 15.08 -14.24 -1.76
CA VAL A 207 14.70 -12.87 -2.12
C VAL A 207 13.56 -12.87 -3.13
N SER A 208 13.59 -13.74 -4.14
CA SER A 208 12.51 -13.83 -5.12
C SER A 208 11.17 -14.18 -4.47
N LEU A 209 11.16 -15.16 -3.55
CA LEU A 209 9.97 -15.56 -2.79
C LEU A 209 9.48 -14.44 -1.87
N PHE A 210 10.38 -13.73 -1.18
CA PHE A 210 10.02 -12.53 -0.41
C PHE A 210 9.32 -11.49 -1.32
N MET A 211 9.89 -11.24 -2.49
CA MET A 211 9.40 -10.21 -3.41
C MET A 211 8.04 -10.55 -4.05
N VAL A 212 7.61 -11.82 -4.04
CA VAL A 212 6.25 -12.22 -4.45
C VAL A 212 5.18 -11.49 -3.62
N GLY A 213 5.36 -11.37 -2.30
CA GLY A 213 4.38 -10.69 -1.45
C GLY A 213 4.30 -9.18 -1.72
N LEU A 214 5.43 -8.55 -2.00
CA LEU A 214 5.45 -7.13 -2.38
C LEU A 214 4.90 -6.90 -3.78
N ALA A 215 5.20 -7.79 -4.73
CA ALA A 215 4.60 -7.79 -6.06
C ALA A 215 3.07 -7.90 -5.98
N PHE A 216 2.55 -8.78 -5.12
CA PHE A 216 1.12 -8.86 -4.82
C PHE A 216 0.58 -7.54 -4.26
N LYS A 217 1.26 -6.96 -3.25
CA LYS A 217 0.82 -5.71 -2.60
C LYS A 217 0.75 -4.53 -3.57
N MET A 218 1.70 -4.46 -4.51
CA MET A 218 1.73 -3.44 -5.57
C MET A 218 0.73 -3.73 -6.72
N GLY A 219 0.35 -5.00 -6.92
CA GLY A 219 -0.44 -5.45 -8.06
C GLY A 219 0.39 -5.62 -9.34
N ALA A 220 1.67 -6.01 -9.19
CA ALA A 220 2.58 -6.27 -10.31
C ALA A 220 2.30 -7.62 -10.96
N VAL A 221 2.54 -7.76 -12.27
CA VAL A 221 2.53 -9.07 -12.93
C VAL A 221 3.70 -9.92 -12.40
N PRO A 222 3.52 -11.23 -12.11
CA PRO A 222 2.33 -12.05 -12.31
C PRO A 222 1.29 -12.01 -11.17
N MET A 223 1.57 -11.35 -10.05
CA MET A 223 0.72 -11.31 -8.85
C MET A 223 -0.48 -10.33 -8.92
N HIS A 224 -0.84 -9.86 -10.11
CA HIS A 224 -1.89 -8.86 -10.37
C HIS A 224 -3.33 -9.42 -10.44
N LEU A 225 -3.52 -10.74 -10.43
CA LEU A 225 -4.81 -11.39 -10.76
C LEU A 225 -5.99 -10.92 -9.88
N TRP A 226 -5.71 -10.46 -8.67
CA TRP A 226 -6.73 -9.92 -7.77
C TRP A 226 -7.22 -8.52 -8.17
N VAL A 227 -6.37 -7.73 -8.85
CA VAL A 227 -6.56 -6.28 -9.02
C VAL A 227 -7.87 -5.93 -9.76
N PRO A 228 -8.20 -6.52 -10.93
CA PRO A 228 -9.42 -6.14 -11.65
C PRO A 228 -10.71 -6.46 -10.89
N ASP A 229 -10.79 -7.65 -10.31
CA ASP A 229 -11.99 -8.12 -9.61
C ASP A 229 -12.21 -7.35 -8.31
N VAL A 230 -11.13 -7.09 -7.57
CA VAL A 230 -11.19 -6.31 -6.33
C VAL A 230 -11.56 -4.87 -6.62
N TYR A 231 -10.97 -4.26 -7.67
CA TYR A 231 -11.28 -2.89 -8.02
C TYR A 231 -12.74 -2.75 -8.43
N GLN A 232 -13.27 -3.70 -9.21
CA GLN A 232 -14.66 -3.68 -9.63
C GLN A 232 -15.62 -3.87 -8.46
N GLY A 233 -15.38 -4.86 -7.58
CA GLY A 233 -16.32 -5.23 -6.52
C GLY A 233 -16.28 -4.35 -5.26
N ALA A 234 -15.13 -3.77 -4.91
CA ALA A 234 -14.99 -2.95 -3.71
C ALA A 234 -15.82 -1.66 -3.76
N PRO A 235 -16.18 -1.05 -2.61
CA PRO A 235 -16.68 0.32 -2.58
C PRO A 235 -15.72 1.26 -3.32
N THR A 236 -16.22 2.16 -4.16
CA THR A 236 -15.37 3.00 -5.03
C THR A 236 -14.34 3.84 -4.25
N PRO A 237 -14.66 4.44 -3.08
CA PRO A 237 -13.65 5.09 -2.24
C PRO A 237 -12.56 4.14 -1.75
N ILE A 238 -12.90 2.88 -1.45
CA ILE A 238 -11.91 1.86 -1.05
C ILE A 238 -11.07 1.42 -2.23
N THR A 239 -11.65 1.27 -3.43
CA THR A 239 -10.89 1.04 -4.66
C THR A 239 -9.84 2.14 -4.87
N ALA A 240 -10.23 3.40 -4.70
CA ALA A 240 -9.31 4.53 -4.79
C ALA A 240 -8.22 4.45 -3.71
N TYR A 241 -8.59 4.14 -2.46
CA TYR A 241 -7.65 4.03 -1.35
C TYR A 241 -6.58 2.96 -1.57
N ILE A 242 -6.99 1.74 -1.94
CA ILE A 242 -6.04 0.65 -2.19
C ILE A 242 -5.20 0.90 -3.44
N SER A 243 -5.75 1.62 -4.43
CA SER A 243 -5.03 1.95 -5.66
C SER A 243 -3.87 2.90 -5.44
N VAL A 244 -3.99 3.81 -4.47
CA VAL A 244 -2.99 4.83 -4.20
C VAL A 244 -2.24 4.56 -2.89
N ALA A 245 -2.91 4.59 -1.74
CA ALA A 245 -2.26 4.53 -0.44
C ALA A 245 -1.58 3.17 -0.20
N SER A 246 -2.32 2.07 -0.36
CA SER A 246 -1.76 0.71 -0.19
C SER A 246 -0.68 0.41 -1.22
N LYS A 247 -0.84 0.90 -2.46
CA LYS A 247 0.18 0.78 -3.50
C LYS A 247 1.44 1.56 -3.15
N THR A 248 1.30 2.79 -2.66
CA THR A 248 2.41 3.63 -2.18
C THR A 248 3.21 2.93 -1.08
N ALA A 249 2.52 2.35 -0.09
CA ALA A 249 3.16 1.59 0.97
C ALA A 249 3.92 0.36 0.42
N GLY A 250 3.30 -0.39 -0.51
CA GLY A 250 3.94 -1.54 -1.17
C GLY A 250 5.18 -1.14 -1.99
N VAL A 251 5.08 -0.06 -2.77
CA VAL A 251 6.20 0.50 -3.55
C VAL A 251 7.31 1.00 -2.63
N ALA A 252 6.98 1.65 -1.51
CA ALA A 252 7.97 2.11 -0.55
C ALA A 252 8.75 0.96 0.08
N ALA A 253 8.04 -0.08 0.52
CA ALA A 253 8.64 -1.30 1.06
C ALA A 253 9.52 -1.99 0.02
N PHE A 254 9.02 -2.10 -1.21
CA PHE A 254 9.76 -2.69 -2.32
C PHE A 254 11.05 -1.92 -2.63
N LEU A 255 10.99 -0.59 -2.71
CA LEU A 255 12.17 0.26 -2.90
C LEU A 255 13.16 0.08 -1.76
N ARG A 256 12.70 0.14 -0.51
CA ARG A 256 13.56 -0.01 0.66
C ARG A 256 14.34 -1.33 0.61
N ILE A 257 13.65 -2.44 0.30
CA ILE A 257 14.28 -3.74 0.14
C ILE A 257 15.20 -3.78 -1.08
N ALA A 258 14.75 -3.29 -2.24
CA ALA A 258 15.56 -3.27 -3.44
C ALA A 258 16.89 -2.51 -3.21
N PHE A 259 16.86 -1.40 -2.46
CA PHE A 259 18.06 -0.64 -2.09
C PHE A 259 18.95 -1.35 -1.08
N TRP A 260 18.40 -1.94 -0.02
CA TRP A 260 19.19 -2.72 0.94
C TRP A 260 19.89 -3.90 0.27
N PHE A 261 19.20 -4.59 -0.64
CA PHE A 261 19.73 -5.74 -1.33
C PHE A 261 20.55 -5.37 -2.58
N ALA A 262 20.52 -4.12 -3.07
CA ALA A 262 21.24 -3.68 -4.27
C ALA A 262 22.74 -4.07 -4.30
N PRO A 263 23.53 -3.92 -3.22
CA PRO A 263 24.94 -4.33 -3.22
C PRO A 263 25.13 -5.84 -3.48
N MET A 264 24.15 -6.66 -3.10
CA MET A 264 24.17 -8.10 -3.37
C MET A 264 23.81 -8.44 -4.80
N LEU A 265 22.96 -7.62 -5.41
CA LEU A 265 22.40 -7.85 -6.71
C LEU A 265 23.44 -7.60 -7.82
N ASP A 266 24.45 -6.77 -7.54
CA ASP A 266 25.67 -6.66 -8.36
C ASP A 266 26.53 -7.94 -8.33
N VAL A 267 26.55 -8.66 -7.20
CA VAL A 267 27.21 -9.97 -7.08
C VAL A 267 26.42 -11.07 -7.80
N ALA A 268 25.11 -10.90 -7.98
CA ALA A 268 24.17 -11.86 -8.57
C ALA A 268 24.01 -11.76 -10.11
N SER A 269 24.99 -11.20 -10.82
CA SER A 269 25.12 -11.29 -12.29
C SER A 269 23.89 -10.87 -13.12
N GLY A 270 23.31 -9.69 -12.86
CA GLY A 270 22.26 -9.08 -13.72
C GLY A 270 20.91 -9.82 -13.77
N GLU A 271 20.77 -10.99 -13.13
CA GLU A 271 19.54 -11.79 -13.13
C GLU A 271 18.35 -11.05 -12.50
N TRP A 272 18.62 -10.23 -11.49
CA TRP A 272 17.61 -9.40 -10.85
C TRP A 272 17.04 -8.34 -11.79
N VAL A 273 17.92 -7.70 -12.56
CA VAL A 273 17.53 -6.73 -13.59
C VAL A 273 16.67 -7.43 -14.64
N ASN A 274 17.00 -8.67 -15.02
CA ASN A 274 16.18 -9.45 -15.95
C ASN A 274 14.78 -9.75 -15.39
N ILE A 275 14.68 -10.20 -14.13
CA ILE A 275 13.40 -10.47 -13.47
C ILE A 275 12.54 -9.21 -13.39
N LEU A 276 13.11 -8.10 -12.92
CA LEU A 276 12.39 -6.83 -12.83
C LEU A 276 12.01 -6.27 -14.20
N SER A 277 12.88 -6.41 -15.20
CA SER A 277 12.60 -5.99 -16.57
C SER A 277 11.43 -6.77 -17.15
N PHE A 278 11.41 -8.10 -16.94
CA PHE A 278 10.29 -8.94 -17.35
C PHE A 278 8.99 -8.51 -16.65
N VAL A 279 9.01 -8.36 -15.32
CA VAL A 279 7.84 -7.91 -14.54
C VAL A 279 7.34 -6.54 -15.01
N SER A 280 8.25 -5.60 -15.27
CA SER A 280 7.96 -4.26 -15.75
C SER A 280 7.28 -4.31 -17.11
N MET A 281 7.92 -4.95 -18.10
CA MET A 281 7.40 -5.11 -19.45
C MET A 281 6.05 -5.82 -19.46
N ALA A 282 5.94 -6.94 -18.74
CA ALA A 282 4.71 -7.70 -18.68
C ALA A 282 3.56 -6.90 -18.04
N SER A 283 3.84 -6.12 -16.99
CA SER A 283 2.85 -5.24 -16.35
C SER A 283 2.37 -4.14 -17.30
N MET A 284 3.27 -3.50 -18.05
CA MET A 284 2.92 -2.49 -19.05
C MET A 284 2.08 -3.08 -20.18
N VAL A 285 2.53 -4.19 -20.77
CA VAL A 285 1.88 -4.79 -21.93
C VAL A 285 0.51 -5.34 -21.55
N LEU A 286 0.42 -6.16 -20.50
CA LEU A 286 -0.85 -6.75 -20.08
C LEU A 286 -1.83 -5.68 -19.59
N GLY A 287 -1.37 -4.74 -18.77
CA GLY A 287 -2.20 -3.65 -18.27
C GLY A 287 -2.77 -2.80 -19.40
N THR A 288 -1.97 -2.47 -20.41
CA THR A 288 -2.42 -1.62 -21.51
C THR A 288 -3.32 -2.38 -22.49
N VAL A 289 -2.91 -3.57 -22.93
CA VAL A 289 -3.66 -4.34 -23.95
C VAL A 289 -5.02 -4.79 -23.41
N ILE A 290 -5.07 -5.34 -22.19
CA ILE A 290 -6.34 -5.80 -21.60
C ILE A 290 -7.20 -4.61 -21.17
N GLY A 291 -6.57 -3.50 -20.75
CA GLY A 291 -7.25 -2.26 -20.39
C GLY A 291 -8.10 -1.68 -21.52
N ILE A 292 -7.60 -1.70 -22.76
CA ILE A 292 -8.33 -1.22 -23.96
C ILE A 292 -9.64 -2.00 -24.20
N LEU A 293 -9.69 -3.26 -23.76
CA LEU A 293 -10.85 -4.14 -23.96
C LEU A 293 -11.92 -4.00 -22.85
N GLN A 294 -11.69 -3.16 -21.83
CA GLN A 294 -12.62 -3.02 -20.71
C GLN A 294 -13.73 -1.99 -21.00
N ASN A 295 -14.99 -2.40 -20.80
CA ASN A 295 -16.14 -1.48 -20.82
C ASN A 295 -16.46 -0.89 -19.44
N ASN A 296 -16.10 -1.60 -18.37
CA ASN A 296 -16.31 -1.14 -17.01
C ASN A 296 -15.16 -0.24 -16.55
N LEU A 297 -15.45 0.98 -16.11
CA LEU A 297 -14.43 1.97 -15.80
C LEU A 297 -13.56 1.59 -14.60
N LYS A 298 -14.14 0.93 -13.58
CA LYS A 298 -13.35 0.48 -12.42
C LYS A 298 -12.34 -0.61 -12.83
N ARG A 299 -12.73 -1.51 -13.74
CA ARG A 299 -11.80 -2.50 -14.32
C ARG A 299 -10.76 -1.84 -15.21
N LEU A 300 -11.16 -0.87 -16.04
CA LEU A 300 -10.23 -0.10 -16.87
C LEU A 300 -9.15 0.58 -16.01
N LEU A 301 -9.56 1.25 -14.93
CA LEU A 301 -8.64 1.87 -13.97
C LEU A 301 -7.79 0.83 -13.23
N ALA A 302 -8.30 -0.38 -13.00
CA ALA A 302 -7.53 -1.48 -12.43
C ALA A 302 -6.37 -1.91 -13.35
N TYR A 303 -6.64 -2.08 -14.65
CA TYR A 303 -5.61 -2.42 -15.63
C TYR A 303 -4.64 -1.26 -15.90
N SER A 304 -5.12 -0.01 -15.87
CA SER A 304 -4.26 1.17 -15.83
C SER A 304 -3.32 1.12 -14.62
N ALA A 305 -3.83 0.82 -13.42
CA ALA A 305 -3.03 0.70 -12.22
C ALA A 305 -1.98 -0.44 -12.27
N ILE A 306 -2.25 -1.52 -13.02
CA ILE A 306 -1.27 -2.59 -13.30
C ILE A 306 -0.17 -2.05 -14.24
N SER A 307 -0.54 -1.35 -15.31
CA SER A 307 0.43 -0.74 -16.24
C SER A 307 1.35 0.27 -15.53
N HIS A 308 0.79 1.10 -14.64
CA HIS A 308 1.53 2.08 -13.84
C HIS A 308 2.60 1.46 -12.94
N ILE A 309 2.42 0.24 -12.45
CA ILE A 309 3.47 -0.48 -11.71
C ILE A 309 4.67 -0.79 -12.60
N GLY A 310 4.45 -1.11 -13.88
CA GLY A 310 5.54 -1.31 -14.81
C GLY A 310 6.45 -0.09 -14.91
N PHE A 311 5.87 1.12 -15.00
CA PHE A 311 6.62 2.37 -15.07
C PHE A 311 7.40 2.65 -13.77
N ILE A 312 6.79 2.36 -12.63
CA ILE A 312 7.45 2.48 -11.32
C ILE A 312 8.66 1.55 -11.21
N ILE A 313 8.53 0.30 -11.68
CA ILE A 313 9.62 -0.68 -11.63
C ILE A 313 10.80 -0.27 -12.52
N ILE A 314 10.60 0.49 -13.60
CA ILE A 314 11.72 1.05 -14.38
C ILE A 314 12.63 1.91 -13.50
N GLY A 315 12.05 2.77 -12.65
CA GLY A 315 12.84 3.60 -11.73
C GLY A 315 13.65 2.75 -10.73
N VAL A 316 13.12 1.60 -10.33
CA VAL A 316 13.84 0.63 -9.48
C VAL A 316 15.00 -0.01 -10.25
N ILE A 317 14.78 -0.38 -11.52
CA ILE A 317 15.79 -1.03 -12.38
C ILE A 317 16.97 -0.11 -12.67
N VAL A 318 16.71 1.17 -12.97
CA VAL A 318 17.77 2.18 -13.19
C VAL A 318 18.68 2.26 -11.97
N GLY A 319 18.11 2.02 -10.78
CA GLY A 319 18.82 2.09 -9.51
C GLY A 319 19.32 3.49 -9.23
N GLN A 320 20.16 3.59 -8.20
CA GLN A 320 20.79 4.84 -7.78
C GLN A 320 19.79 5.90 -7.29
N GLU A 321 20.31 7.07 -6.91
CA GLU A 321 19.53 8.17 -6.37
C GLU A 321 18.49 8.70 -7.38
N VAL A 322 18.86 8.76 -8.66
CA VAL A 322 17.98 9.27 -9.74
C VAL A 322 16.74 8.39 -9.92
N GLY A 323 16.90 7.06 -9.88
CA GLY A 323 15.78 6.14 -9.97
C GLY A 323 14.78 6.30 -8.81
N MET A 324 15.30 6.47 -7.59
CA MET A 324 14.48 6.71 -6.40
C MET A 324 13.69 8.01 -6.48
N ILE A 325 14.35 9.11 -6.86
CA ILE A 325 13.71 10.42 -7.05
C ILE A 325 12.61 10.32 -8.11
N ALA A 326 12.88 9.63 -9.23
CA ALA A 326 11.90 9.44 -10.30
C ALA A 326 10.65 8.67 -9.80
N VAL A 327 10.83 7.59 -9.03
CA VAL A 327 9.68 6.85 -8.47
C VAL A 327 8.89 7.72 -7.49
N VAL A 328 9.55 8.44 -6.58
CA VAL A 328 8.87 9.31 -5.62
C VAL A 328 8.06 10.40 -6.35
N TYR A 329 8.67 11.06 -7.35
CA TYR A 329 7.98 12.04 -8.18
C TYR A 329 6.77 11.43 -8.90
N TYR A 330 6.93 10.24 -9.46
CA TYR A 330 5.87 9.51 -10.13
C TYR A 330 4.72 9.16 -9.18
N MET A 331 5.02 8.75 -7.94
CA MET A 331 4.00 8.43 -6.93
C MET A 331 3.18 9.66 -6.51
N VAL A 332 3.80 10.84 -6.43
CA VAL A 332 3.08 12.10 -6.18
C VAL A 332 2.14 12.42 -7.34
N ALA A 333 2.61 12.33 -8.59
CA ALA A 333 1.75 12.54 -9.75
C ALA A 333 0.61 11.51 -9.81
N TYR A 334 0.92 10.24 -9.52
CA TYR A 334 -0.02 9.14 -9.52
C TYR A 334 -1.12 9.30 -8.46
N LEU A 335 -0.78 9.85 -7.28
CA LEU A 335 -1.75 10.21 -6.24
C LEU A 335 -2.84 11.14 -6.80
N PHE A 336 -2.46 12.30 -7.35
CA PHE A 336 -3.44 13.29 -7.81
C PHE A 336 -4.22 12.80 -9.02
N MET A 337 -3.54 12.15 -9.97
CA MET A 337 -4.17 11.60 -11.17
C MET A 337 -5.23 10.55 -10.81
N THR A 338 -4.89 9.60 -9.94
CA THR A 338 -5.77 8.48 -9.60
C THR A 338 -6.91 8.91 -8.69
N MET A 339 -6.63 9.77 -7.70
CA MET A 339 -7.70 10.33 -6.86
C MET A 339 -8.68 11.19 -7.66
N GLY A 340 -8.18 12.00 -8.61
CA GLY A 340 -9.03 12.78 -9.51
C GLY A 340 -9.89 11.88 -10.40
N ALA A 341 -9.31 10.83 -10.97
CA ALA A 341 -10.06 9.86 -11.78
C ALA A 341 -11.18 9.18 -10.97
N PHE A 342 -10.88 8.70 -9.76
CA PHE A 342 -11.91 8.08 -8.90
C PHE A 342 -12.95 9.06 -8.37
N ALA A 343 -12.60 10.33 -8.16
CA ALA A 343 -13.58 11.37 -7.83
C ALA A 343 -14.63 11.49 -8.93
N ILE A 344 -14.20 11.54 -10.19
CA ILE A 344 -15.10 11.55 -11.35
C ILE A 344 -15.93 10.25 -11.40
N VAL A 345 -15.29 9.09 -11.17
CA VAL A 345 -16.01 7.81 -11.16
C VAL A 345 -17.13 7.79 -10.12
N ILE A 346 -16.88 8.31 -8.92
CA ILE A 346 -17.90 8.42 -7.86
C ILE A 346 -19.03 9.35 -8.30
N MET A 347 -18.69 10.55 -8.79
CA MET A 347 -19.68 11.54 -9.22
C MET A 347 -20.62 10.99 -10.31
N VAL A 348 -20.07 10.33 -11.33
CA VAL A 348 -20.87 9.77 -12.42
C VAL A 348 -21.70 8.58 -11.92
N ALA A 349 -21.11 7.67 -11.16
CA ALA A 349 -21.84 6.53 -10.61
C ALA A 349 -23.00 6.95 -9.70
N ASP A 350 -22.83 8.03 -8.92
CA ASP A 350 -23.90 8.58 -8.09
C ASP A 350 -25.00 9.28 -8.92
N ALA A 351 -24.71 9.71 -10.15
CA ALA A 351 -25.65 10.34 -11.07
C ALA A 351 -26.40 9.33 -11.95
N THR A 352 -25.71 8.33 -12.49
CA THR A 352 -26.25 7.37 -13.47
C THR A 352 -26.60 6.01 -12.86
N GLY A 353 -26.03 5.68 -11.70
CA GLY A 353 -26.17 4.36 -11.08
C GLY A 353 -25.26 3.27 -11.66
N GLY A 354 -24.43 3.62 -12.65
CA GLY A 354 -23.60 2.67 -13.41
C GLY A 354 -22.10 3.02 -13.40
N TYR A 355 -21.29 2.07 -13.89
CA TYR A 355 -19.83 2.20 -14.00
C TYR A 355 -19.35 1.85 -15.42
N GLU A 356 -20.24 1.75 -16.40
CA GLU A 356 -19.90 1.41 -17.78
C GLU A 356 -19.53 2.68 -18.56
N LEU A 357 -18.68 2.55 -19.58
CA LEU A 357 -18.27 3.70 -20.41
C LEU A 357 -19.46 4.44 -21.04
N ASN A 358 -20.54 3.72 -21.38
CA ASN A 358 -21.74 4.31 -21.96
C ASN A 358 -22.47 5.29 -21.01
N ASP A 359 -22.28 5.14 -19.70
CA ASP A 359 -22.88 6.02 -18.70
C ASP A 359 -22.29 7.44 -18.77
N TYR A 360 -21.08 7.59 -19.35
CA TYR A 360 -20.38 8.87 -19.49
C TYR A 360 -20.81 9.67 -20.72
N VAL A 361 -21.49 9.04 -21.68
CA VAL A 361 -21.98 9.70 -22.89
C VAL A 361 -23.31 10.44 -22.64
N MET A 362 -23.97 10.13 -21.51
CA MET A 362 -25.29 10.68 -21.16
C MET A 362 -25.22 11.93 -20.27
N LEU A 363 -24.01 12.39 -19.92
CA LEU A 363 -23.71 13.65 -19.23
C LEU A 363 -23.21 14.68 -20.24
#